data_AF-A0A941MGQ3-F1
#
_entry.id   AF-A0A941MGQ3-F1
#
_cell.length_a   1.000
_cell.length_b   1.000
_cell.length_c   1.000
_cell.angle_alpha   90.00
_cell.angle_beta   90.00
_cell.angle_gamma   90.00
#
_symmetry.space_group_name_H-M   'P 1'
#
loop_
_entity.id
_entity.type
_entity.pdbx_description
1 polymer ?
#
loop_
_entity_poly.entity_id
_entity_poly.type
_entity_poly.pdbx_seq_one_letter_code
_entity_poly.pdbx_strand_id
1 'polypeptide(L)' 'MFKIARRIIRTARLMVGIPDYDAYVAHRRNVHPGEPIMSYEAFFRERQASRYGEGSGKINRCC' A
#
# COMPACT_ATOMS: atom_id res chain seq x y z
N MET A 1 4.41 -26.14 0.23
CA MET A 1 3.49 -25.71 -0.84
C MET A 1 2.99 -24.26 -0.75
N PHE A 2 2.52 -23.75 0.39
CA PHE A 2 1.88 -22.41 0.51
C PHE A 2 2.75 -21.16 0.20
N LYS A 3 4.07 -21.29 0.10
CA LYS A 3 4.98 -20.15 -0.15
C LYS A 3 4.92 -19.63 -1.59
N ILE A 4 4.71 -20.53 -2.56
CA ILE A 4 4.68 -20.18 -3.99
C ILE A 4 3.39 -19.43 -4.32
N ALA A 5 2.24 -19.90 -3.82
CA ALA A 5 0.95 -19.25 -3.99
C ALA A 5 0.97 -17.79 -3.49
N ARG A 6 1.53 -17.55 -2.29
CA ARG A 6 1.69 -16.18 -1.75
C ARG A 6 2.57 -15.30 -2.64
N ARG A 7 3.62 -15.86 -3.25
CA ARG A 7 4.50 -15.10 -4.14
C ARG A 7 3.82 -14.75 -5.46
N ILE A 8 3.08 -15.69 -6.06
CA ILE A 8 2.29 -15.46 -7.28
C ILE A 8 1.18 -14.43 -7.05
N ILE A 9 0.44 -14.52 -5.94
CA ILE A 9 -0.60 -13.54 -5.58
C ILE A 9 0.02 -12.14 -5.42
N ARG A 10 1.20 -12.05 -4.81
CA ARG A 10 1.92 -10.78 -4.66
C ARG A 10 2.32 -10.20 -6.03
N THR A 11 2.82 -11.02 -6.95
CA THR A 11 3.17 -10.57 -8.32
C THR A 11 1.92 -10.18 -9.13
N ALA A 12 0.83 -10.95 -9.03
CA ALA A 12 -0.42 -10.65 -9.71
C ALA A 12 -1.07 -9.35 -9.20
N ARG A 13 -1.07 -9.11 -7.88
CA ARG A 13 -1.56 -7.85 -7.28
C ARG A 13 -0.76 -6.64 -7.76
N LEU A 14 0.57 -6.79 -7.87
CA LEU A 14 1.44 -5.75 -8.42
C LEU A 14 1.13 -5.46 -9.89
N MET A 15 0.83 -6.48 -10.70
CA MET A 15 0.47 -6.31 -12.13
C MET A 15 -0.90 -5.64 -12.34
N VAL A 16 -1.89 -5.92 -11.48
CA VAL A 16 -3.21 -5.27 -11.55
C VAL A 16 -3.16 -3.85 -10.97
N GLY A 17 -2.04 -3.45 -10.36
CA GLY A 17 -1.92 -2.15 -9.69
C GLY A 17 -2.77 -2.06 -8.42
N ILE A 18 -3.15 -3.21 -7.85
CA ILE A 18 -3.88 -3.28 -6.58
C ILE A 18 -2.86 -3.02 -5.47
N PRO A 19 -3.00 -1.91 -4.73
CA PRO A 19 -2.07 -1.61 -3.67
C PRO A 19 -2.29 -2.61 -2.52
N ASP A 20 -1.21 -3.29 -2.10
CA ASP A 20 -1.25 -4.32 -1.06
C ASP A 20 -1.18 -3.66 0.32
N TYR A 21 -2.32 -3.59 1.00
CA TYR A 21 -2.46 -2.96 2.31
C TYR A 21 -1.66 -3.70 3.40
N ASP A 22 -1.60 -5.03 3.36
CA ASP A 22 -0.84 -5.81 4.35
C ASP A 22 0.66 -5.54 4.22
N ALA A 23 1.16 -5.42 2.99
CA ALA A 23 2.53 -5.02 2.73
C ALA A 23 2.82 -3.59 3.24
N TYR A 24 1.88 -2.66 3.10
CA TYR A 24 1.98 -1.31 3.65
C TYR A 24 2.04 -1.33 5.20
N VAL A 25 1.13 -2.05 5.86
CA VAL A 25 1.10 -2.18 7.32
C VAL A 25 2.41 -2.79 7.83
N ALA A 26 2.90 -3.86 7.19
CA ALA A 26 4.16 -4.51 7.56
C ALA A 26 5.36 -3.56 7.40
N HIS A 27 5.41 -2.81 6.30
CA HIS A 27 6.45 -1.80 6.08
C HIS A 27 6.40 -0.71 7.15
N ARG A 28 5.22 -0.15 7.44
CA ARG A 28 5.05 0.90 8.46
C ARG A 28 5.46 0.42 9.85
N ARG A 29 5.06 -0.80 10.24
CA ARG A 29 5.46 -1.38 11.54
C ARG A 29 6.98 -1.57 11.66
N ASN A 30 7.65 -1.93 10.57
CA ASN A 30 9.08 -2.24 10.59
C ASN A 30 9.97 -1.00 10.41
N VAL A 31 9.57 -0.05 9.56
CA VAL A 31 10.38 1.11 9.16
C VAL A 31 9.97 2.38 9.92
N HIS A 32 8.70 2.49 10.31
CA HIS A 32 8.12 3.65 11.01
C HIS A 32 7.42 3.25 12.32
N PRO A 33 8.12 2.60 13.26
CA PRO A 33 7.53 2.18 14.52
C PRO A 33 7.04 3.40 15.30
N GLY A 34 5.77 3.39 15.71
CA GLY A 34 5.15 4.46 16.50
C GLY A 34 4.40 5.52 15.68
N GLU A 35 4.53 5.52 14.35
CA GLU A 35 3.69 6.38 13.52
C GLU A 35 2.31 5.74 13.25
N PRO A 36 1.25 6.54 13.09
CA PRO A 36 -0.07 6.03 12.77
C PRO A 36 -0.06 5.31 11.41
N ILE A 37 -0.80 4.21 11.35
CA ILE A 37 -1.04 3.41 10.15
C ILE A 37 -2.41 3.82 9.61
N MET A 38 -2.47 4.20 8.34
CA MET A 38 -3.72 4.59 7.69
C MET A 38 -4.72 3.44 7.69
N SER A 39 -6.02 3.78 7.71
CA SER A 39 -7.06 2.79 7.41
C SER A 39 -6.95 2.31 5.96
N TYR A 40 -7.54 1.15 5.67
CA TYR A 40 -7.58 0.62 4.30
C TYR A 40 -8.19 1.63 3.31
N GLU A 41 -9.27 2.31 3.68
CA GLU A 41 -9.93 3.30 2.82
C GLU A 41 -9.04 4.52 2.56
N ALA A 42 -8.39 5.05 3.60
CA ALA A 42 -7.47 6.18 3.46
C ALA A 42 -6.29 5.82 2.55
N PHE A 43 -5.72 4.63 2.75
CA PHE A 43 -4.66 4.10 1.89
C PHE A 43 -5.15 3.94 0.44
N PHE A 44 -6.34 3.38 0.21
CA PHE A 44 -6.88 3.20 -1.14
C PHE A 44 -7.17 4.54 -1.84
N ARG A 45 -7.75 5.51 -1.13
CA ARG A 45 -7.97 6.87 -1.64
C ARG A 45 -6.66 7.57 -1.97
N GLU A 46 -5.63 7.48 -1.11
CA GLU A 46 -4.30 8.04 -1.38
C GLU A 46 -3.68 7.44 -2.66
N ARG A 47 -3.80 6.11 -2.85
CA ARG A 47 -3.26 5.43 -4.04
C ARG A 47 -4.00 5.79 -5.32
N GLN A 48 -5.33 5.97 -5.24
CA GLN A 48 -6.12 6.46 -6.36
C GLN A 48 -5.77 7.91 -6.70
N ALA A 49 -5.71 8.80 -5.70
CA ALA A 49 -5.31 10.19 -5.89
C ALA A 49 -3.92 10.31 -6.53
N SER A 50 -2.95 9.51 -6.06
CA SER A 50 -1.60 9.46 -6.64
C SER A 50 -1.57 8.93 -8.08
N ARG A 51 -2.53 8.11 -8.50
CA ARG A 51 -2.55 7.48 -9.83
C ARG A 51 -3.39 8.26 -10.85
N TYR A 52 -4.46 8.90 -10.40
CA TYR A 52 -5.44 9.56 -11.25
C TYR A 52 -5.52 11.08 -11.05
N GLY A 53 -4.78 11.64 -10.09
CA GLY A 53 -4.68 13.09 -9.88
C GLY A 53 -5.91 13.74 -9.24
N GLU A 54 -6.92 12.96 -8.84
CA GLU A 54 -8.08 13.47 -8.11
C GLU A 54 -7.74 13.65 -6.63
N GLY A 55 -7.59 14.91 -6.19
CA GLY A 55 -7.50 15.28 -4.79
C GLY A 55 -6.25 16.07 -4.45
N SER A 56 -6.42 17.38 -4.32
CA SER A 56 -5.49 18.27 -3.63
C SER A 56 -5.24 17.78 -2.19
N GLY A 57 -4.02 17.35 -1.88
CA GLY A 57 -3.64 17.21 -0.47
C GLY A 57 -2.57 16.19 -0.17
N LYS A 58 -1.33 16.68 -0.09
CA LYS A 58 -0.19 16.09 0.62
C LYS A 58 0.22 14.70 0.14
N ILE A 59 1.05 14.70 -0.90
CA ILE A 59 2.07 13.67 -1.11
C ILE A 59 2.97 13.69 0.14
N ASN A 60 2.59 12.95 1.19
CA ASN A 60 3.55 12.48 2.18
C ASN A 60 4.34 11.37 1.50
N ARG A 61 5.29 11.80 0.66
CA ARG A 61 6.37 10.98 0.14
C ARG A 61 7.14 10.48 1.35
N CYS A 62 6.71 9.35 1.90
CA CYS A 62 7.60 8.53 2.69
C CYS A 62 8.60 7.97 1.68
N CYS A 63 9.87 8.31 1.92
CA CYS A 63 11.02 8.26 1.02
C CYS A 63 11.08 7.06 0.07
#